data_AF-A0A7R9SXR5-F1
#
_entry.id   AF-A0A7R9SXR5-F1
#
_cell.length_a   1.000
_cell.length_b   1.000
_cell.length_c   1.000
_cell.angle_alpha   90.00
_cell.angle_beta   90.00
_cell.angle_gamma   90.00
#
_symmetry.space_group_name_H-M   'P 1'
#
loop_
_entity.id
_entity.type
_entity.pdbx_description
1 polymer ?
#
loop_
_entity_poly.entity_id
_entity_poly.type
_entity_poly.pdbx_seq_one_letter_code
_entity_poly.pdbx_strand_id
1 'polypeptide(L)'
;IASAAMASASVPTWDLTHSLAPYLDRHLVFPLLEFIQALAIYPDSDLLEAKISLLSQTNMVDFAMDIYKHLHSKGGGSDVVPAQMKERRLVVVTELKTLKQAASRVVEFLSDPERVKALRSSGTDRDATLAFLQTEHGIGSEDV
;
A
#
# COMPACT_ATOMS: atom_id res chain seq x y z
N ILE A 1 12.30 48.95 10.54
CA ILE A 1 10.85 48.64 10.49
C ILE A 1 10.73 47.32 9.70
N ALA A 2 11.26 46.19 10.20
CA ALA A 2 10.78 45.35 11.28
C ALA A 2 9.33 44.86 11.07
N SER A 3 9.22 43.55 10.87
CA SER A 3 8.04 42.69 10.94
C SER A 3 7.15 42.60 9.70
N ALA A 4 7.59 41.79 8.73
CA ALA A 4 6.69 41.10 7.83
C ALA A 4 5.96 40.02 8.66
N ALA A 5 4.66 40.21 8.82
CA ALA A 5 3.79 39.38 9.61
C ALA A 5 3.92 37.90 9.20
N MET A 6 4.40 37.08 10.13
CA MET A 6 4.17 35.64 10.12
C MET A 6 2.65 35.44 10.10
N ALA A 7 2.12 35.02 8.96
CA ALA A 7 0.76 34.50 8.89
C ALA A 7 0.69 33.33 9.86
N SER A 8 -0.06 33.51 10.95
CA SER A 8 -0.38 32.46 11.89
C SER A 8 -1.09 31.35 11.13
N ALA A 9 -0.41 30.24 10.87
CA ALA A 9 -1.02 29.02 10.39
C ALA A 9 -2.00 28.56 11.46
N SER A 10 -3.27 28.94 11.31
CA SER A 10 -4.35 28.34 12.09
C SER A 10 -4.35 26.87 11.69
N VAL A 11 -3.91 25.99 12.59
CA VAL A 11 -4.16 24.56 12.48
C VAL A 11 -5.63 24.43 12.12
N PRO A 12 -5.99 23.76 11.00
CA PRO A 12 -7.38 23.70 10.58
C PRO A 12 -8.18 23.13 11.75
N THR A 13 -9.01 23.95 12.38
CA THR A 13 -9.68 23.64 13.67
C THR A 13 -10.56 22.39 13.59
N TRP A 14 -10.79 21.88 12.38
CA TRP A 14 -11.63 20.73 12.06
C TRP A 14 -10.89 19.60 11.34
N ASP A 15 -9.56 19.64 11.21
CA ASP A 15 -8.80 18.51 10.66
C ASP A 15 -8.68 17.39 11.71
N LEU A 16 -9.40 16.29 11.47
CA LEU A 16 -9.41 15.12 12.33
C LEU A 16 -8.44 14.02 11.86
N THR A 17 -7.66 14.25 10.80
CA THR A 17 -6.83 13.22 10.18
C THR A 17 -5.81 12.67 11.16
N HIS A 18 -5.18 13.52 11.97
CA HIS A 18 -4.28 13.08 13.02
C HIS A 18 -4.96 12.22 14.09
N SER A 19 -6.21 12.53 14.44
CA SER A 19 -7.00 11.78 15.42
C SER A 19 -7.51 10.45 14.87
N LEU A 20 -7.81 10.37 13.57
CA LEU A 20 -8.30 9.17 12.90
C LEU A 20 -7.18 8.22 12.46
N ALA A 21 -6.01 8.74 12.10
CA ALA A 21 -4.90 7.97 11.54
C ALA A 21 -4.50 6.73 12.37
N PRO A 22 -4.45 6.77 13.73
CA PRO A 22 -4.12 5.59 14.53
C PRO A 22 -5.15 4.46 14.46
N TYR A 23 -6.39 4.78 14.08
CA TYR A 23 -7.51 3.82 14.00
C TYR A 23 -7.78 3.34 12.57
N LEU A 24 -6.95 3.77 11.61
CA LEU A 24 -7.10 3.43 10.20
C LEU A 24 -5.88 2.67 9.70
N ASP A 25 -6.10 1.79 8.73
CA ASP A 25 -5.00 1.18 8.00
C ASP A 25 -4.19 2.26 7.26
N ARG A 26 -2.88 2.08 7.19
CA ARG A 26 -1.95 2.99 6.50
C ARG A 26 -2.36 3.28 5.04
N HIS A 27 -2.94 2.31 4.34
CA HIS A 27 -3.44 2.49 2.98
C HIS A 27 -4.70 3.37 2.93
N LEU A 28 -5.47 3.43 4.01
CA LEU A 28 -6.63 4.31 4.14
C LEU A 28 -6.24 5.73 4.61
N VAL A 29 -5.14 5.86 5.34
CA VAL A 29 -4.59 7.18 5.72
C VAL A 29 -4.01 7.90 4.50
N PHE A 30 -3.47 7.17 3.52
CA PHE A 30 -2.82 7.76 2.36
C PHE A 30 -3.76 8.67 1.51
N PRO A 31 -4.98 8.22 1.12
CA PRO A 31 -5.96 9.10 0.46
C PRO A 31 -6.35 10.34 1.26
N LEU A 32 -6.35 10.27 2.60
CA LEU A 32 -6.63 11.43 3.45
C LEU A 32 -5.51 12.48 3.33
N LEU A 33 -4.25 12.04 3.28
CA LEU A 33 -3.11 12.94 3.05
C LEU A 33 -3.13 13.54 1.63
N GLU A 34 -3.58 12.80 0.62
CA GLU A 34 -3.81 13.35 -0.73
C GLU A 34 -4.89 14.41 -0.75
N PHE A 35 -6.00 14.16 -0.07
CA PHE A 35 -7.09 15.13 0.05
C PHE A 35 -6.61 16.41 0.76
N ILE A 36 -5.90 16.28 1.87
CA ILE A 36 -5.32 17.41 2.59
C ILE A 36 -4.33 18.20 1.72
N GLN A 37 -3.50 17.52 0.93
CA GLN A 37 -2.58 18.16 0.00
C GLN A 37 -3.32 18.96 -1.08
N ALA A 38 -4.42 18.42 -1.62
CA ALA A 38 -5.25 19.11 -2.60
C ALA A 38 -5.94 20.36 -2.02
N LEU A 39 -6.26 20.35 -0.72
CA LEU A 39 -6.78 21.52 -0.01
C LEU A 39 -5.73 22.61 0.26
N ALA A 40 -4.44 22.29 0.10
CA ALA A 40 -3.31 23.20 0.31
C ALA A 40 -3.30 23.90 1.70
N ILE A 41 -3.79 23.21 2.72
CA ILE A 41 -3.89 23.72 4.10
C ILE A 41 -2.60 23.56 4.93
N TYR A 42 -1.70 22.66 4.51
CA TYR A 42 -0.36 22.50 5.08
C TYR A 42 0.71 22.63 3.99
N PRO A 43 1.98 22.90 4.35
CA PRO A 43 3.08 22.92 3.40
C PRO A 43 3.21 21.59 2.63
N ASP A 44 3.42 21.69 1.32
CA ASP A 44 3.60 20.54 0.43
C ASP A 44 4.77 19.64 0.87
N SER A 45 5.87 20.25 1.37
CA SER A 45 7.03 19.55 1.89
C SER A 45 6.69 18.59 3.02
N ASP A 46 5.90 19.07 3.98
CA ASP A 46 5.59 18.36 5.22
C ASP A 46 4.65 17.18 4.92
N LEU A 47 3.70 17.38 4.00
CA LEU A 47 2.81 16.33 3.53
C LEU A 47 3.55 15.26 2.71
N LEU A 48 4.50 15.67 1.86
CA LEU A 48 5.33 14.72 1.10
C LEU A 48 6.23 13.90 2.03
N GLU A 49 6.82 14.52 3.06
CA GLU A 49 7.60 13.81 4.07
C GLU A 49 6.73 12.84 4.90
N ALA A 50 5.54 13.27 5.32
CA ALA A 50 4.57 12.41 6.00
C ALA A 50 4.16 11.21 5.13
N LYS A 51 3.94 11.43 3.82
CA LYS A 51 3.65 10.36 2.85
C LYS A 51 4.82 9.38 2.71
N ILE A 52 6.05 9.86 2.63
CA ILE A 52 7.24 8.99 2.57
C ILE A 52 7.35 8.16 3.85
N SER A 53 7.16 8.79 5.02
CA SER A 53 7.18 8.11 6.32
C SER A 53 6.11 7.02 6.40
N LEU A 54 4.88 7.31 5.99
CA LEU A 54 3.78 6.35 5.94
C LEU A 54 4.07 5.18 4.99
N LEU A 55 4.51 5.47 3.76
CA LEU A 55 4.81 4.44 2.77
C LEU A 55 6.07 3.65 3.11
N SER A 56 7.01 4.22 3.88
CA SER A 56 8.21 3.51 4.36
C SER A 56 7.88 2.32 5.25
N GLN A 57 6.67 2.22 5.80
CA GLN A 57 6.25 1.04 6.54
C GLN A 57 5.55 0.01 5.64
N THR A 58 5.20 0.35 4.40
CA THR A 58 4.51 -0.52 3.43
C THR A 58 5.48 -1.18 2.43
N ASN A 59 4.96 -2.07 1.60
CA ASN A 59 5.67 -2.60 0.42
C ASN A 59 5.45 -1.76 -0.85
N MET A 60 4.81 -0.59 -0.78
CA MET A 60 4.63 0.35 -1.90
C MET A 60 5.92 1.14 -2.20
N VAL A 61 7.04 0.42 -2.35
CA VAL A 61 8.38 1.02 -2.44
C VAL A 61 8.52 1.88 -3.70
N ASP A 62 7.97 1.44 -4.83
CA ASP A 62 8.02 2.22 -6.08
C ASP A 62 7.38 3.60 -5.92
N PHE A 63 6.23 3.64 -5.27
CA PHE A 63 5.52 4.88 -5.02
C PHE A 63 6.23 5.78 -4.02
N ALA A 64 6.81 5.21 -2.95
CA ALA A 64 7.65 5.96 -2.00
C ALA A 64 8.88 6.57 -2.69
N MET A 65 9.50 5.86 -3.63
CA MET A 65 10.63 6.37 -4.40
C MET A 65 10.23 7.55 -5.29
N ASP A 66 9.05 7.50 -5.92
CA ASP A 66 8.58 8.59 -6.79
C ASP A 66 8.23 9.85 -5.98
N ILE A 67 7.61 9.70 -4.80
CA ILE A 67 7.37 10.82 -3.88
C ILE A 67 8.70 11.40 -3.37
N TYR A 68 9.67 10.55 -3.05
CA TYR A 68 11.02 10.98 -2.63
C TYR A 68 11.70 11.84 -3.69
N LYS A 69 11.69 11.38 -4.96
CA LYS A 69 12.21 12.15 -6.09
C LYS A 69 11.47 13.48 -6.24
N HIS A 70 10.13 13.47 -6.16
CA HIS A 70 9.33 14.68 -6.27
C HIS A 70 9.69 15.73 -5.20
N LEU A 71 9.91 15.30 -3.96
CA LEU A 71 10.30 16.17 -2.86
C LEU A 71 11.71 16.77 -3.06
N HIS A 72 12.69 15.94 -3.46
CA HIS A 72 14.10 16.37 -3.55
C HIS A 72 14.46 17.08 -4.87
N SER A 73 13.73 16.79 -5.96
CA SER A 73 13.91 17.47 -7.26
C SER A 73 13.45 18.93 -7.22
N LYS A 74 12.44 19.28 -6.40
CA LYS A 74 11.99 20.67 -6.19
C LYS A 74 13.01 21.53 -5.44
N GLY A 75 13.86 20.93 -4.60
CA GLY A 75 14.81 21.63 -3.72
C GLY A 75 16.21 21.86 -4.31
N GLY A 76 16.43 21.60 -5.60
CA GLY A 76 17.78 21.63 -6.20
C GLY A 76 18.69 20.47 -5.76
N GLY A 77 18.11 19.45 -5.13
CA GLY A 77 18.80 18.24 -4.70
C GLY A 77 18.98 17.22 -5.82
N SER A 78 19.82 16.22 -5.56
CA SER A 78 20.06 15.12 -6.49
C SER A 78 18.84 14.22 -6.61
N ASP A 79 18.42 13.86 -7.83
CA ASP A 79 17.32 12.93 -8.15
C ASP A 79 17.64 11.46 -7.79
N VAL A 80 18.56 11.28 -6.85
CA VAL A 80 19.16 10.00 -6.49
C VAL A 80 18.36 9.41 -5.34
N VAL A 81 17.51 8.45 -5.68
CA VAL A 81 16.84 7.59 -4.72
C VAL A 81 17.86 6.87 -3.82
N PRO A 82 17.68 6.87 -2.49
CA PRO A 82 18.57 6.20 -1.55
C PRO A 82 18.77 4.73 -1.90
N ALA A 83 20.01 4.24 -1.72
CA ALA A 83 20.35 2.85 -1.99
C ALA A 83 19.46 1.86 -1.22
N GLN A 84 19.11 2.20 0.03
CA GLN A 84 18.23 1.40 0.89
C GLN A 84 16.83 1.17 0.28
N MET A 85 16.25 2.16 -0.40
CA MET A 85 14.94 2.00 -1.06
C MET A 85 15.05 1.04 -2.26
N LYS A 86 16.15 1.12 -3.02
CA LYS A 86 16.41 0.21 -4.15
C LYS A 86 16.63 -1.22 -3.67
N GLU A 87 17.38 -1.40 -2.59
CA GLU A 87 17.60 -2.71 -1.97
C GLU A 87 16.28 -3.32 -1.47
N ARG A 88 15.48 -2.53 -0.75
CA ARG A 88 14.18 -2.99 -0.28
C ARG A 88 13.25 -3.39 -1.42
N ARG A 89 13.28 -2.67 -2.54
CA ARG A 89 12.53 -3.05 -3.73
C ARG A 89 12.91 -4.45 -4.22
N LEU A 90 14.20 -4.78 -4.24
CA LEU A 90 14.66 -6.13 -4.63
C LEU A 90 14.13 -7.20 -3.67
N VAL A 91 14.15 -6.92 -2.36
CA VAL A 91 13.60 -7.84 -1.34
C VAL A 91 12.11 -8.07 -1.59
N VAL A 92 11.32 -7.00 -1.70
CA VAL A 92 9.86 -7.07 -1.91
C VAL A 92 9.50 -7.81 -3.20
N VAL A 93 10.21 -7.55 -4.30
CA VAL A 93 9.96 -8.23 -5.59
C VAL A 93 10.33 -9.71 -5.52
N THR A 94 11.42 -10.05 -4.82
CA THR A 94 11.83 -11.45 -4.62
C THR A 94 10.82 -12.21 -3.77
N GLU A 95 10.36 -11.61 -2.68
CA GLU A 95 9.34 -12.18 -1.82
C GLU A 95 8.01 -12.36 -2.57
N LEU A 96 7.57 -11.36 -3.33
CA LEU A 96 6.39 -11.44 -4.18
C LEU A 96 6.48 -12.61 -5.16
N LYS A 97 7.64 -12.79 -5.82
CA LYS A 97 7.85 -13.91 -6.74
C LYS A 97 7.72 -15.26 -6.02
N THR A 98 8.29 -15.37 -4.83
CA THR A 98 8.25 -16.59 -4.01
C THR A 98 6.83 -16.91 -3.56
N LEU A 99 6.10 -15.93 -3.02
CA LEU A 99 4.70 -16.07 -2.60
C LEU A 99 3.79 -16.41 -3.79
N LYS A 100 4.02 -15.78 -4.95
CA LYS A 100 3.27 -16.09 -6.18
C LYS A 100 3.50 -17.52 -6.67
N GLN A 101 4.72 -18.04 -6.52
CA GLN A 101 5.03 -19.43 -6.84
C GLN A 101 4.37 -20.39 -5.85
N ALA A 102 4.38 -20.08 -4.55
CA ALA A 102 3.68 -20.89 -3.55
C ALA A 102 2.17 -20.94 -3.80
N ALA A 103 1.56 -19.80 -4.15
CA ALA A 103 0.13 -19.69 -4.45
C ALA A 103 -0.25 -20.15 -5.87
N SER A 104 0.68 -20.65 -6.69
CA SER A 104 0.42 -20.87 -8.12
C SER A 104 -0.71 -21.86 -8.38
N ARG A 105 -0.81 -22.92 -7.58
CA ARG A 105 -1.84 -23.96 -7.70
C ARG A 105 -3.25 -23.39 -7.50
N VAL A 106 -3.42 -22.58 -6.45
CA VAL A 106 -4.69 -21.90 -6.14
C VAL A 106 -5.02 -20.88 -7.23
N VAL A 107 -4.05 -20.10 -7.67
CA VAL A 107 -4.24 -19.09 -8.72
C VAL A 107 -4.64 -19.75 -10.04
N GLU A 108 -3.97 -20.83 -10.44
CA GLU A 108 -4.29 -21.59 -11.66
C GLU A 108 -5.70 -22.19 -11.60
N PHE A 109 -6.09 -22.75 -10.46
CA PHE A 109 -7.44 -23.26 -10.25
C PHE A 109 -8.50 -22.15 -10.36
N LEU A 110 -8.29 -21.02 -9.68
CA LEU A 110 -9.22 -19.88 -9.68
C LEU A 110 -9.24 -19.11 -11.01
N SER A 111 -8.24 -19.31 -11.87
CA SER A 111 -8.19 -18.70 -13.20
C SER A 111 -9.09 -19.39 -14.22
N ASP A 112 -9.55 -20.61 -13.93
CA ASP A 112 -10.47 -21.37 -14.79
C ASP A 112 -11.93 -21.11 -14.38
N PRO A 113 -12.73 -20.40 -15.21
CA PRO A 113 -14.10 -20.04 -14.89
C PRO A 113 -15.02 -21.25 -14.66
N GLU A 114 -14.78 -22.37 -15.35
CA GLU A 114 -15.60 -23.58 -15.21
C GLU A 114 -15.33 -24.27 -13.87
N ARG A 115 -14.07 -24.29 -13.43
CA ARG A 115 -13.70 -24.79 -12.09
C ARG A 115 -14.27 -23.92 -10.97
N VAL A 116 -14.23 -22.60 -11.14
CA VAL A 116 -14.84 -21.66 -10.18
C VAL A 116 -16.35 -21.84 -10.13
N LYS A 117 -17.00 -22.09 -11.27
CA LYS A 117 -18.43 -22.38 -11.32
C LYS A 117 -18.75 -23.70 -10.64
N ALA A 118 -17.97 -24.75 -10.88
CA ALA A 118 -18.09 -26.04 -10.18
C ALA A 118 -17.91 -25.89 -8.66
N LEU A 119 -16.92 -25.12 -8.22
CA LEU A 119 -16.70 -24.79 -6.80
C LEU A 119 -17.89 -24.07 -6.16
N ARG A 120 -18.52 -23.13 -6.88
CA ARG A 120 -19.72 -22.44 -6.39
C ARG A 120 -20.94 -23.36 -6.36
N SER A 121 -20.99 -24.35 -7.25
CA SER A 121 -22.07 -25.33 -7.33
C SER A 121 -21.92 -26.48 -6.32
N SER A 122 -20.72 -26.76 -5.80
CA SER A 122 -20.48 -27.83 -4.81
C SER A 122 -21.03 -27.53 -3.40
N GLY A 123 -21.72 -26.40 -3.22
CA GLY A 123 -22.44 -26.05 -1.99
C GLY A 123 -21.63 -25.19 -1.02
N THR A 124 -22.32 -24.60 -0.04
CA THR A 124 -21.78 -23.67 0.97
C THR A 124 -21.02 -24.36 2.12
N ASP A 125 -20.91 -25.69 2.08
CA ASP A 125 -20.26 -26.46 3.14
C ASP A 125 -18.74 -26.41 2.97
N ARG A 126 -18.07 -25.80 3.95
CA ARG A 126 -16.63 -25.55 3.96
C ARG A 126 -15.85 -26.87 3.88
N ASP A 127 -16.30 -27.89 4.61
CA ASP A 127 -15.54 -29.14 4.73
C ASP A 127 -15.67 -30.00 3.46
N ALA A 128 -16.85 -29.98 2.81
CA ALA A 128 -17.05 -30.61 1.50
C ALA A 128 -16.26 -29.90 0.39
N THR A 129 -16.16 -28.57 0.46
CA THR A 129 -15.38 -27.76 -0.49
C THR A 129 -13.89 -28.06 -0.37
N LEU A 130 -13.36 -28.17 0.86
CA LEU A 130 -11.97 -28.53 1.09
C LEU A 130 -11.65 -29.96 0.64
N ALA A 131 -12.55 -30.92 0.89
CA ALA A 131 -12.39 -32.28 0.40
C ALA A 131 -12.34 -32.33 -1.13
N PHE A 132 -13.26 -31.65 -1.83
CA PHE A 132 -13.27 -31.53 -3.29
C PHE A 132 -11.96 -30.94 -3.84
N LEU A 133 -11.50 -29.83 -3.25
CA LEU A 133 -10.25 -29.18 -3.65
C LEU A 133 -9.02 -30.07 -3.44
N GLN A 134 -8.99 -30.84 -2.35
CA GLN A 134 -7.91 -31.78 -2.06
C GLN A 134 -7.94 -32.99 -3.01
N THR A 135 -9.10 -33.62 -3.22
CA THR A 135 -9.19 -34.86 -4.02
C THR A 135 -9.08 -34.63 -5.51
N GLU A 136 -9.70 -33.58 -6.06
CA GLU A 136 -9.77 -33.35 -7.51
C GLU A 136 -8.63 -32.45 -8.01
N HIS A 137 -8.09 -31.59 -7.14
CA HIS A 137 -7.16 -30.53 -7.53
C HIS A 137 -5.87 -30.47 -6.71
N GLY A 138 -5.72 -31.31 -5.68
CA GLY A 138 -4.51 -31.37 -4.84
C GLY A 138 -4.22 -30.08 -4.09
N ILE A 139 -5.25 -29.26 -3.83
CA ILE A 139 -5.13 -28.00 -3.09
C ILE A 139 -5.43 -28.28 -1.62
N GLY A 140 -4.41 -28.18 -0.77
CA GLY A 140 -4.48 -28.49 0.65
C GLY A 140 -4.53 -27.27 1.56
N SER A 141 -4.47 -27.49 2.88
CA SER A 141 -4.36 -26.41 3.88
C SER A 141 -3.03 -25.66 3.82
N GLU A 142 -2.03 -26.23 3.17
CA GLU A 142 -0.72 -25.64 2.93
C GLU A 142 -0.73 -24.59 1.81
N ASP A 143 -1.76 -24.62 0.96
CA ASP A 143 -1.91 -23.73 -0.19
C ASP A 143 -2.85 -22.53 0.10
N VAL A 144 -3.53 -22.52 1.26
CA VAL A 144 -4.58 -21.55 1.65
C VAL A 144 -4.24 -20.91 3.00
#